data_AF-A0A7Y9S5X3-F1
#
_entry.id   AF-A0A7Y9S5X3-F1
#
_cell.length_a   1.000
_cell.length_b   1.000
_cell.length_c   1.000
_cell.angle_alpha   90.00
_cell.angle_beta   90.00
_cell.angle_gamma   90.00
#
_symmetry.space_group_name_H-M   'P 1'
#
loop_
_entity.id
_entity.type
_entity.pdbx_description
1 polymer ?
#
loop_
_entity_poly.entity_id
_entity_poly.type
_entity_poly.pdbx_seq_one_letter_code
_entity_poly.pdbx_strand_id
1 'polypeptide(L)'
;MSKAEHLDAEQPKVITMPATRHKKVASLVLASCIALVMLTGCAIFPTSPNGDPVPSNGSTDPARPFNGTRPAKVVKQDIYDTVEDVVKHSGAKFPTWNRANPPGLSVDYCVVDDHEGTSYSVSLEGGPVTDSDKAIETMKAHWESLDYSIGTYFHDMGGNTTGRELNATSPAGAQIQFVPASGNGTLIYAESECTLDPSAKDRPFLSDPPST
;
A
#
# COMPACT_ATOMS: atom_id res chain seq x y z
N MET A 1 23.32 -59.36 54.79
CA MET A 1 22.49 -58.15 54.70
C MET A 1 22.05 -57.99 53.23
N SER A 2 20.80 -57.55 53.03
CA SER A 2 20.07 -57.33 51.76
C SER A 2 19.43 -58.52 51.02
N LYS A 3 18.19 -58.84 51.46
CA LYS A 3 16.89 -58.78 50.73
C LYS A 3 16.87 -57.84 49.49
N ALA A 4 15.99 -57.91 48.50
CA ALA A 4 14.77 -58.67 48.17
C ALA A 4 14.54 -58.47 46.64
N GLU A 5 14.09 -59.49 45.92
CA GLU A 5 12.73 -59.67 45.37
C GLU A 5 12.35 -58.80 44.14
N HIS A 6 12.03 -59.58 43.12
CA HIS A 6 11.35 -59.35 41.86
C HIS A 6 9.91 -58.85 42.08
N LEU A 7 9.38 -57.96 41.24
CA LEU A 7 7.93 -57.81 41.04
C LEU A 7 7.60 -57.16 39.69
N ASP A 8 6.53 -57.70 39.15
CA ASP A 8 6.03 -57.71 37.78
C ASP A 8 5.54 -56.39 37.17
N ALA A 9 5.41 -56.47 35.86
CA ALA A 9 4.77 -55.55 34.95
C ALA A 9 3.25 -55.41 35.18
N GLU A 10 2.73 -54.20 35.06
CA GLU A 10 1.31 -53.99 34.74
C GLU A 10 1.10 -52.66 33.96
N GLN A 11 0.79 -52.79 32.68
CA GLN A 11 -0.06 -51.88 31.88
C GLN A 11 -1.30 -52.70 31.46
N PRO A 12 -2.42 -52.12 30.96
CA PRO A 12 -2.85 -50.72 30.87
C PRO A 12 -4.28 -50.51 31.43
N LYS A 13 -4.75 -49.26 31.54
CA LYS A 13 -6.20 -49.00 31.67
C LYS A 13 -6.65 -47.85 30.77
N VAL A 14 -7.10 -48.23 29.58
CA VAL A 14 -7.87 -47.39 28.65
C VAL A 14 -9.25 -47.16 29.27
N ILE A 15 -9.54 -45.92 29.66
CA ILE A 15 -10.86 -45.52 30.13
C ILE A 15 -11.67 -45.10 28.90
N THR A 16 -12.59 -45.97 28.51
CA THR A 16 -13.68 -45.66 27.57
C THR A 16 -14.87 -45.13 28.39
N MET A 17 -15.39 -43.95 28.05
CA MET A 17 -16.66 -43.43 28.56
C MET A 17 -17.47 -42.77 27.44
N PRO A 18 -18.81 -42.69 27.60
CA PRO A 18 -19.76 -43.21 26.62
C PRO A 18 -20.31 -42.19 25.63
N ALA A 19 -20.84 -42.75 24.54
CA ALA A 19 -21.62 -42.07 23.51
C ALA A 19 -22.92 -41.47 24.07
N THR A 20 -23.03 -40.13 23.99
CA THR A 20 -24.30 -39.41 24.12
C THR A 20 -24.88 -39.17 22.74
N ARG A 21 -25.87 -40.01 22.41
CA ARG A 21 -26.81 -39.83 21.30
C ARG A 21 -27.96 -38.97 21.84
N HIS A 22 -28.24 -37.79 21.29
CA HIS A 22 -29.62 -37.27 21.23
C HIS A 22 -29.77 -36.03 20.33
N LYS A 23 -30.80 -36.15 19.47
CA LYS A 23 -31.64 -35.12 18.84
C LYS A 23 -31.07 -34.38 17.63
N LYS A 24 -31.47 -34.92 16.47
CA LYS A 24 -31.74 -34.14 15.25
C LYS A 24 -32.64 -32.95 15.61
N VAL A 25 -32.18 -31.74 15.31
CA VAL A 25 -33.05 -30.61 15.04
C VAL A 25 -32.87 -30.31 13.56
N ALA A 26 -33.85 -30.70 12.76
CA ALA A 26 -34.03 -30.21 11.41
C ALA A 26 -34.88 -28.94 11.47
N SER A 27 -34.77 -28.10 10.44
CA SER A 27 -35.51 -26.84 10.17
C SER A 27 -34.87 -25.57 10.71
N LEU A 28 -34.86 -24.46 9.99
CA LEU A 28 -35.12 -24.11 8.57
C LEU A 28 -34.76 -22.60 8.52
N VAL A 29 -34.50 -22.05 7.33
CA VAL A 29 -34.50 -20.62 7.01
C VAL A 29 -33.28 -19.78 7.47
N LEU A 30 -32.37 -19.45 6.57
CA LEU A 30 -32.39 -18.21 5.78
C LEU A 30 -31.15 -18.20 4.86
N ALA A 31 -31.33 -18.66 3.63
CA ALA A 31 -30.53 -18.15 2.52
C ALA A 31 -30.98 -16.69 2.33
N SER A 32 -30.15 -15.74 2.77
CA SER A 32 -30.34 -14.33 2.47
C SER A 32 -29.08 -13.78 1.84
N CYS A 33 -29.26 -13.35 0.60
CA CYS A 33 -28.37 -12.56 -0.20
C CYS A 33 -27.75 -11.39 0.59
N ILE A 34 -26.43 -11.32 0.60
CA ILE A 34 -25.64 -10.08 0.54
C ILE A 34 -24.48 -10.44 -0.40
N ALA A 35 -24.63 -10.41 -1.72
CA ALA A 35 -24.71 -9.22 -2.56
C ALA A 35 -23.66 -8.17 -2.18
N LEU A 36 -22.68 -8.01 -3.08
CA LEU A 36 -21.87 -6.81 -3.27
C LEU A 36 -20.94 -6.38 -2.10
N VAL A 37 -19.70 -6.87 -2.14
CA VAL A 37 -18.54 -5.99 -1.85
C VAL A 37 -17.64 -6.01 -3.09
N MET A 38 -18.23 -5.58 -4.20
CA MET A 38 -17.51 -5.01 -5.33
C MET A 38 -17.90 -3.53 -5.29
N LEU A 39 -16.91 -2.64 -5.38
CA LEU A 39 -17.02 -1.17 -5.31
C LEU A 39 -16.95 -0.59 -3.90
N THR A 40 -15.73 -0.41 -3.40
CA THR A 40 -15.27 0.85 -2.77
C THR A 40 -13.75 0.84 -2.80
N GLY A 41 -13.20 0.75 -4.01
CA GLY A 41 -11.87 1.31 -4.28
C GLY A 41 -12.02 2.83 -4.30
N CYS A 42 -12.33 3.42 -3.14
CA CYS A 42 -12.01 4.81 -2.93
C CYS A 42 -10.49 4.83 -2.86
N ALA A 43 -9.84 5.26 -3.94
CA ALA A 43 -8.52 5.85 -3.83
C ALA A 43 -8.64 6.89 -2.72
N ILE A 44 -8.04 6.61 -1.55
CA ILE A 44 -7.92 7.56 -0.48
C ILE A 44 -6.89 8.57 -0.99
N PHE A 45 -7.37 9.59 -1.71
CA PHE A 45 -6.61 10.80 -1.88
C PHE A 45 -6.32 11.33 -0.47
N PRO A 46 -5.07 11.69 -0.14
CA PRO A 46 -4.76 12.24 1.17
C PRO A 46 -5.49 13.58 1.28
N THR A 47 -6.55 13.61 2.08
CA THR A 47 -7.16 14.85 2.54
C THR A 47 -6.40 15.33 3.76
N SER A 48 -6.09 16.62 3.79
CA SER A 48 -5.62 17.28 5.01
C SER A 48 -6.63 17.04 6.16
N PRO A 49 -6.25 17.11 7.45
CA PRO A 49 -7.20 17.02 8.59
C PRO A 49 -8.38 18.00 8.52
N ASN A 50 -8.29 19.02 7.66
CA ASN A 50 -9.35 20.00 7.40
C ASN A 50 -10.26 19.65 6.21
N GLY A 51 -10.09 18.50 5.56
CA GLY A 51 -10.87 18.11 4.37
C GLY A 51 -10.46 18.86 3.09
N ASP A 52 -9.43 19.71 3.15
CA ASP A 52 -8.90 20.38 1.98
C ASP A 52 -8.04 19.41 1.15
N PRO A 53 -8.18 19.42 -0.19
CA PRO A 53 -7.21 18.77 -1.07
C PRO A 53 -5.83 19.39 -0.81
N VAL A 54 -4.80 18.54 -0.61
CA VAL A 54 -3.43 19.02 -0.52
C VAL A 54 -3.11 19.79 -1.81
N PRO A 55 -2.77 21.09 -1.74
CA PRO A 55 -2.49 21.86 -2.93
C PRO A 55 -1.27 21.25 -3.64
N SER A 56 -1.44 20.84 -4.89
CA SER A 56 -0.37 20.36 -5.77
C SER A 56 0.57 21.48 -6.26
N ASN A 57 0.52 22.66 -5.64
CA ASN A 57 1.13 23.86 -6.21
C ASN A 57 2.49 24.16 -5.60
N GLY A 58 3.50 23.92 -6.44
CA GLY A 58 4.70 24.74 -6.49
C GLY A 58 5.93 24.05 -5.93
N SER A 59 6.70 23.44 -6.83
CA SER A 59 8.14 23.40 -6.62
C SER A 59 8.60 24.82 -6.33
N THR A 60 9.37 25.01 -5.25
CA THR A 60 10.16 26.23 -5.08
C THR A 60 11.46 26.18 -5.87
N ASP A 61 11.74 25.09 -6.60
CA ASP A 61 12.86 24.98 -7.53
C ASP A 61 12.52 25.67 -8.87
N PRO A 62 13.03 26.89 -9.14
CA PRO A 62 12.77 27.58 -10.39
C PRO A 62 13.32 26.85 -11.63
N ALA A 63 14.19 25.84 -11.45
CA ALA A 63 14.68 24.99 -12.54
C ALA A 63 13.68 23.90 -12.96
N ARG A 64 12.68 23.59 -12.13
CA ARG A 64 11.64 22.57 -12.38
C ARG A 64 10.27 23.08 -11.98
N PRO A 65 9.64 23.94 -12.79
CA PRO A 65 8.25 24.30 -12.57
C PRO A 65 7.37 23.07 -12.84
N PHE A 66 6.61 22.64 -11.83
CA PHE A 66 5.56 21.61 -11.97
C PHE A 66 4.34 22.16 -12.72
N ASN A 67 4.57 22.61 -13.96
CA ASN A 67 3.60 23.30 -14.82
C ASN A 67 3.13 22.42 -15.98
N GLY A 68 3.31 21.10 -15.87
CA GLY A 68 2.82 20.16 -16.87
C GLY A 68 3.68 20.04 -18.14
N THR A 69 4.76 20.80 -18.28
CA THR A 69 5.56 20.80 -19.53
C THR A 69 6.54 19.63 -19.66
N ARG A 70 6.78 18.88 -18.58
CA ARG A 70 7.73 17.77 -18.58
C ARG A 70 7.21 16.59 -19.42
N PRO A 71 8.08 15.92 -20.22
CA PRO A 71 7.64 14.80 -21.05
C PRO A 71 7.10 13.62 -20.23
N ALA A 72 6.08 12.95 -20.74
CA ALA A 72 5.40 11.83 -20.09
C ALA A 72 6.37 10.72 -19.67
N LYS A 73 7.31 10.38 -20.56
CA LYS A 73 8.35 9.39 -20.31
C LYS A 73 9.23 9.73 -19.10
N VAL A 74 9.56 11.01 -18.91
CA VAL A 74 10.40 11.46 -17.80
C VAL A 74 9.62 11.40 -16.50
N VAL A 75 8.40 11.93 -16.49
CA VAL A 75 7.50 11.90 -15.31
C VAL A 75 7.22 10.46 -14.86
N LYS A 76 6.96 9.55 -15.80
CA LYS A 76 6.77 8.12 -15.52
C LYS A 76 8.01 7.45 -14.94
N GLN A 77 9.18 7.79 -15.47
CA GLN A 77 10.46 7.27 -15.01
C GLN A 77 10.78 7.74 -13.58
N ASP A 78 10.48 9.00 -13.24
CA ASP A 78 10.67 9.54 -11.91
C ASP A 78 9.80 8.83 -10.86
N ILE A 79 8.58 8.43 -11.22
CA ILE A 79 7.75 7.60 -10.32
C ILE A 79 8.39 6.25 -10.07
N TYR A 80 8.94 5.60 -11.09
CA TYR A 80 9.62 4.33 -10.91
C TYR A 80 10.87 4.45 -10.04
N ASP A 81 11.65 5.52 -10.24
CA ASP A 81 12.82 5.82 -9.42
C ASP A 81 12.43 6.10 -7.98
N THR A 82 11.36 6.87 -7.78
CA THR A 82 10.80 7.18 -6.47
C THR A 82 10.34 5.91 -5.74
N VAL A 83 9.55 5.06 -6.39
CA VAL A 83 9.06 3.81 -5.79
C VAL A 83 10.22 2.85 -5.49
N GLU A 84 11.18 2.73 -6.41
CA GLU A 84 12.33 1.87 -6.21
C GLU A 84 13.21 2.34 -5.03
N ASP A 85 13.33 3.65 -4.82
CA ASP A 85 13.98 4.24 -3.66
C ASP A 85 13.31 3.80 -2.35
N VAL A 86 11.98 3.95 -2.24
CA VAL A 86 11.24 3.53 -1.04
C VAL A 86 11.35 2.02 -0.82
N VAL A 87 11.24 1.22 -1.88
CA VAL A 87 11.38 -0.25 -1.79
C VAL A 87 12.75 -0.65 -1.24
N LYS A 88 13.83 0.04 -1.63
CA LYS A 88 15.20 -0.26 -1.16
C LYS A 88 15.43 0.12 0.30
N HIS A 89 14.86 1.24 0.75
CA HIS A 89 15.22 1.86 2.02
C HIS A 89 14.19 1.67 3.15
N SER A 90 12.96 1.27 2.82
CA SER A 90 11.85 1.10 3.80
C SER A 90 12.06 0.01 4.86
N GLY A 91 12.99 -0.93 4.63
CA GLY A 91 13.19 -2.09 5.49
C GLY A 91 12.11 -3.18 5.35
N ALA A 92 11.08 -2.97 4.53
CA ALA A 92 10.08 -3.97 4.18
C ALA A 92 10.47 -4.74 2.91
N LYS A 93 9.81 -5.88 2.66
CA LYS A 93 9.98 -6.66 1.41
C LYS A 93 8.80 -6.41 0.48
N PHE A 94 9.08 -6.10 -0.78
CA PHE A 94 8.07 -5.92 -1.84
C PHE A 94 8.32 -6.95 -2.95
N PRO A 95 7.96 -8.23 -2.76
CA PRO A 95 8.26 -9.28 -3.74
C PRO A 95 7.52 -9.11 -5.07
N THR A 96 6.44 -8.32 -5.07
CA THR A 96 5.67 -7.99 -6.27
C THR A 96 6.27 -6.83 -7.06
N TRP A 97 7.16 -6.02 -6.47
CA TRP A 97 7.76 -4.89 -7.18
C TRP A 97 8.59 -5.38 -8.36
N ASN A 98 8.22 -4.93 -9.55
CA ASN A 98 8.96 -5.17 -10.77
C ASN A 98 8.95 -3.91 -11.61
N ARG A 99 10.09 -3.23 -11.69
CA ARG A 99 10.23 -2.00 -12.46
C ARG A 99 9.79 -2.11 -13.92
N ALA A 100 10.03 -3.27 -14.56
CA ALA A 100 9.66 -3.48 -15.96
C ALA A 100 8.14 -3.66 -16.15
N ASN A 101 7.44 -4.11 -15.12
CA ASN A 101 5.99 -4.27 -15.10
C ASN A 101 5.45 -3.95 -13.69
N PRO A 102 5.38 -2.66 -13.32
CA PRO A 102 5.10 -2.24 -11.96
C PRO A 102 3.63 -2.56 -11.63
N PRO A 103 3.37 -3.45 -10.66
CA PRO A 103 2.01 -3.69 -10.24
C PRO A 103 1.43 -2.42 -9.62
N GLY A 104 0.12 -2.22 -9.78
CA GLY A 104 -0.57 -1.06 -9.23
C GLY A 104 -0.27 0.26 -9.93
N LEU A 105 0.44 0.26 -11.07
CA LEU A 105 0.56 1.46 -11.90
C LEU A 105 -0.82 1.87 -12.44
N SER A 106 -1.23 3.08 -12.11
CA SER A 106 -2.42 3.72 -12.66
C SER A 106 -2.03 5.00 -13.39
N VAL A 107 -2.91 5.40 -14.31
CA VAL A 107 -2.77 6.60 -15.15
C VAL A 107 -3.98 7.45 -14.84
N ASP A 108 -3.78 8.53 -14.10
CA ASP A 108 -4.86 9.30 -13.51
C ASP A 108 -4.99 10.67 -14.20
N TYR A 109 -6.18 11.25 -14.08
CA TYR A 109 -6.50 12.56 -14.64
C TYR A 109 -6.04 13.66 -13.68
N CYS A 110 -5.45 14.72 -14.22
CA CYS A 110 -5.07 15.91 -13.46
C CYS A 110 -5.28 17.19 -14.29
N VAL A 111 -5.21 18.35 -13.64
CA VAL A 111 -5.39 19.66 -14.27
C VAL A 111 -4.23 20.58 -13.90
N VAL A 112 -3.67 21.27 -14.89
CA VAL A 112 -2.69 22.36 -14.70
C VAL A 112 -3.17 23.59 -15.45
N ASP A 113 -3.36 24.71 -14.76
CA ASP A 113 -3.77 26.00 -15.36
C ASP A 113 -4.90 25.84 -16.39
N ASP A 114 -5.97 25.13 -16.02
CA ASP A 114 -7.15 24.80 -16.83
C ASP A 114 -6.94 23.82 -18.00
N HIS A 115 -5.77 23.18 -18.11
CA HIS A 115 -5.48 22.17 -19.13
C HIS A 115 -5.55 20.75 -18.55
N GLU A 116 -6.23 19.86 -19.27
CA GLU A 116 -6.31 18.45 -18.93
C GLU A 116 -4.97 17.74 -19.17
N GLY A 117 -4.44 17.15 -18.11
CA GLY A 117 -3.20 16.38 -18.13
C GLY A 117 -3.36 14.96 -17.63
N THR A 118 -2.22 14.35 -17.32
CA THR A 118 -2.14 12.98 -16.81
C THR A 118 -1.07 12.89 -15.72
N SER A 119 -1.37 12.17 -14.64
CA SER A 119 -0.41 11.75 -13.62
C SER A 119 -0.27 10.23 -13.62
N TYR A 120 0.83 9.75 -13.06
CA TYR A 120 1.09 8.33 -12.85
C TYR A 120 1.11 8.06 -11.37
N SER A 121 0.37 7.05 -10.93
CA SER A 121 0.40 6.61 -9.54
C SER A 121 0.80 5.13 -9.44
N VAL A 122 1.45 4.77 -8.35
CA VAL A 122 1.79 3.39 -8.02
C VAL A 122 1.41 3.14 -6.56
N SER A 123 0.61 2.11 -6.34
CA SER A 123 0.31 1.60 -5.00
C SER A 123 0.90 0.20 -4.83
N LEU A 124 1.68 0.00 -3.78
CA LEU A 124 2.32 -1.27 -3.45
C LEU A 124 2.07 -1.67 -2.01
N GLU A 125 1.70 -2.94 -1.85
CA GLU A 125 1.68 -3.62 -0.56
C GLU A 125 2.94 -4.47 -0.41
N GLY A 126 3.57 -4.33 0.74
CA GLY A 126 4.77 -5.05 1.15
C GLY A 126 4.56 -5.83 2.44
N GLY A 127 5.57 -6.61 2.80
CA GLY A 127 5.61 -7.32 4.07
C GLY A 127 5.67 -6.37 5.28
N PRO A 128 5.43 -6.89 6.49
CA PRO A 128 5.54 -6.11 7.71
C PRO A 128 6.99 -5.71 7.98
N VAL A 129 7.16 -4.60 8.69
CA VAL A 129 8.44 -4.25 9.32
C VAL A 129 8.47 -4.70 10.78
N THR A 130 9.67 -4.87 11.34
CA THR A 130 9.84 -5.24 12.76
C THR A 130 9.52 -4.07 13.69
N ASP A 131 9.86 -2.85 13.27
CA ASP A 131 9.72 -1.63 14.06
C ASP A 131 9.31 -0.49 13.11
N SER A 132 8.04 -0.09 13.18
CA SER A 132 7.48 0.97 12.36
C SER A 132 8.13 2.33 12.63
N ASP A 133 8.53 2.61 13.87
CA ASP A 133 9.08 3.91 14.28
C ASP A 133 10.47 4.07 13.67
N LYS A 134 11.28 3.03 13.83
CA LYS A 134 12.62 2.98 13.23
C LYS A 134 12.57 3.02 11.71
N ALA A 135 11.56 2.40 11.09
CA ALA A 135 11.38 2.44 9.64
C ALA A 135 11.06 3.86 9.15
N ILE A 136 10.16 4.58 9.83
CA ILE A 136 9.88 6.01 9.56
C ILE A 136 11.15 6.83 9.73
N GLU A 137 11.87 6.71 10.85
CA GLU A 137 13.07 7.51 11.13
C GLU A 137 14.15 7.29 10.06
N THR A 138 14.34 6.02 9.67
CA THR A 138 15.29 5.65 8.62
C THR A 138 14.90 6.27 7.28
N MET A 139 13.63 6.15 6.87
CA MET A 139 13.16 6.73 5.62
C MET A 139 13.19 8.25 5.62
N LYS A 140 12.81 8.87 6.73
CA LYS A 140 12.86 10.32 6.89
C LYS A 140 14.30 10.83 6.73
N ALA A 141 15.26 10.24 7.45
CA ALA A 141 16.66 10.64 7.35
C ALA A 141 17.22 10.43 5.93
N HIS A 142 16.83 9.34 5.27
CA HIS A 142 17.20 9.06 3.89
C HIS A 142 16.64 10.13 2.92
N TRP A 143 15.35 10.45 3.02
CA TRP A 143 14.70 11.46 2.18
C TRP A 143 15.23 12.88 2.43
N GLU A 144 15.49 13.24 3.69
CA GLU A 144 16.15 14.51 4.02
C GLU A 144 17.54 14.61 3.38
N SER A 145 18.27 13.50 3.25
CA SER A 145 19.59 13.48 2.58
C SER A 145 19.52 13.63 1.06
N LEU A 146 18.33 13.48 0.47
CA LEU A 146 18.07 13.59 -0.96
C LEU A 146 17.28 14.85 -1.33
N ASP A 147 17.18 15.81 -0.42
CA ASP A 147 16.44 17.07 -0.59
C ASP A 147 14.93 16.88 -0.83
N TYR A 148 14.34 15.80 -0.30
CA TYR A 148 12.89 15.63 -0.33
C TYR A 148 12.25 16.60 0.66
N SER A 149 11.12 17.18 0.27
CA SER A 149 10.31 17.98 1.19
C SER A 149 9.46 17.03 2.04
N ILE A 150 9.81 16.87 3.31
CA ILE A 150 9.05 16.04 4.25
C ILE A 150 7.72 16.72 4.59
N GLY A 151 6.62 16.00 4.38
CA GLY A 151 5.26 16.42 4.68
C GLY A 151 4.76 15.94 6.05
N THR A 152 3.44 15.83 6.18
CA THR A 152 2.77 15.47 7.44
C THR A 152 3.08 14.04 7.87
N TYR A 153 3.29 13.88 9.18
CA TYR A 153 3.41 12.60 9.86
C TYR A 153 2.11 12.29 10.61
N PHE A 154 1.46 11.16 10.30
CA PHE A 154 0.30 10.69 11.06
C PHE A 154 0.69 9.52 11.95
N HIS A 155 0.26 9.56 13.20
CA HIS A 155 0.50 8.50 14.18
C HIS A 155 -0.76 7.68 14.50
N ASP A 156 -1.95 8.18 14.14
CA ASP A 156 -3.21 7.53 14.47
C ASP A 156 -4.22 7.73 13.32
N MET A 157 -4.51 6.64 12.61
CA MET A 157 -5.50 6.58 11.51
C MET A 157 -6.91 6.19 12.03
N GLY A 158 -7.08 6.02 13.35
CA GLY A 158 -8.33 5.58 13.96
C GLY A 158 -8.59 4.06 13.86
N GLY A 159 -9.32 3.53 14.85
CA GLY A 159 -9.53 2.08 15.03
C GLY A 159 -8.41 1.40 15.82
N ASN A 160 -8.44 0.06 15.96
CA ASN A 160 -7.39 -0.74 16.62
C ASN A 160 -6.05 -0.78 15.83
N THR A 161 -5.86 0.13 14.88
CA THR A 161 -4.74 0.19 13.94
C THR A 161 -4.02 1.51 14.12
N THR A 162 -2.95 1.47 14.93
CA THR A 162 -1.95 2.54 14.98
C THR A 162 -1.18 2.54 13.66
N GLY A 163 -1.71 3.25 12.65
CA GLY A 163 -1.05 3.47 11.38
C GLY A 163 -0.09 4.65 11.49
N ARG A 164 1.22 4.38 11.34
CA ARG A 164 2.25 5.40 11.19
C ARG A 164 2.39 5.72 9.71
N GLU A 165 2.37 6.99 9.33
CA GLU A 165 2.51 7.43 7.94
C GLU A 165 3.55 8.55 7.84
N LEU A 166 4.42 8.46 6.84
CA LEU A 166 5.35 9.51 6.45
C LEU A 166 5.04 9.95 5.02
N ASN A 167 4.70 11.22 4.88
CA ASN A 167 4.51 11.85 3.58
C ASN A 167 5.75 12.65 3.16
N ALA A 168 6.05 12.69 1.87
CA ALA A 168 7.09 13.54 1.32
C ALA A 168 6.82 13.90 -0.15
N THR A 169 7.53 14.91 -0.64
CA THR A 169 7.59 15.25 -2.06
C THR A 169 9.03 15.12 -2.54
N SER A 170 9.25 14.33 -3.58
CA SER A 170 10.59 14.18 -4.17
C SER A 170 11.04 15.48 -4.87
N PRO A 171 12.34 15.67 -5.12
CA PRO A 171 12.86 16.77 -5.93
C PRO A 171 12.29 16.80 -7.36
N ALA A 172 11.73 15.68 -7.82
CA ALA A 172 11.05 15.55 -9.11
C ALA A 172 9.54 15.84 -9.03
N GLY A 173 9.00 16.22 -7.88
CA GLY A 173 7.59 16.57 -7.70
C GLY A 173 6.65 15.41 -7.42
N ALA A 174 7.18 14.19 -7.26
CA ALA A 174 6.35 13.05 -6.90
C ALA A 174 5.93 13.14 -5.43
N GLN A 175 4.64 13.04 -5.16
CA GLN A 175 4.09 12.91 -3.80
C GLN A 175 4.16 11.45 -3.37
N ILE A 176 4.59 11.20 -2.14
CA ILE A 176 4.88 9.86 -1.64
C ILE A 176 4.26 9.72 -0.26
N GLN A 177 3.62 8.58 -0.03
CA GLN A 177 3.12 8.14 1.26
C GLN A 177 3.77 6.81 1.58
N PHE A 178 4.39 6.73 2.75
CA PHE A 178 5.01 5.52 3.29
C PHE A 178 4.35 5.16 4.62
N VAL A 179 3.67 4.02 4.66
CA VAL A 179 2.91 3.53 5.82
C VAL A 179 3.51 2.20 6.30
N PRO A 180 4.53 2.21 7.17
CA PRO A 180 5.06 0.98 7.77
C PRO A 180 4.14 0.48 8.88
N ALA A 181 3.64 -0.76 8.76
CA ALA A 181 2.95 -1.42 9.86
C ALA A 181 3.65 -2.70 10.31
N SER A 182 3.78 -2.85 11.64
CA SER A 182 4.10 -4.12 12.27
C SER A 182 2.89 -5.05 12.15
N GLY A 183 3.04 -6.19 11.47
CA GLY A 183 2.02 -7.25 11.38
C GLY A 183 1.07 -7.17 10.19
N ASN A 184 0.55 -5.98 9.84
CA ASN A 184 -0.45 -5.83 8.77
C ASN A 184 0.14 -5.56 7.37
N GLY A 185 1.47 -5.46 7.27
CA GLY A 185 2.15 -5.14 6.01
C GLY A 185 2.50 -3.66 5.89
N THR A 186 3.27 -3.32 4.87
CA THR A 186 3.71 -1.95 4.60
C THR A 186 3.03 -1.47 3.33
N LEU A 187 2.60 -0.21 3.29
CA LEU A 187 2.02 0.38 2.08
C LEU A 187 2.92 1.52 1.56
N ILE A 188 3.09 1.55 0.24
CA ILE A 188 3.68 2.67 -0.49
C ILE A 188 2.61 3.16 -1.46
N TYR A 189 2.34 4.47 -1.43
CA TYR A 189 1.66 5.16 -2.52
C TYR A 189 2.59 6.25 -3.05
N ALA A 190 2.78 6.32 -4.36
CA ALA A 190 3.52 7.40 -4.99
C ALA A 190 2.73 7.91 -6.19
N GLU A 191 2.64 9.22 -6.35
CA GLU A 191 1.94 9.89 -7.44
C GLU A 191 2.84 10.97 -8.05
N SER A 192 2.92 11.00 -9.38
CA SER A 192 3.74 11.97 -10.09
C SER A 192 3.12 13.37 -10.06
N GLU A 193 3.92 14.36 -10.43
CA GLU A 193 3.35 15.60 -10.95
C GLU A 193 2.50 15.34 -12.21
N CYS A 194 1.65 16.32 -12.55
CA CYS A 194 0.87 16.29 -13.78
C CYS A 194 1.76 16.55 -15.00
N THR A 195 1.53 15.85 -16.10
CA THR A 195 2.09 16.17 -17.43
C THR A 195 0.97 16.47 -18.43
N LEU A 196 1.17 17.50 -19.25
CA LEU A 196 0.30 17.86 -20.37
C LEU A 196 0.79 17.22 -21.69
N ASP A 197 1.83 16.38 -21.65
CA ASP A 197 2.34 15.66 -22.81
C ASP A 197 1.25 14.71 -23.34
N PRO A 198 0.82 14.86 -24.61
CA PRO A 198 -0.25 14.05 -25.17
C PRO A 198 0.07 12.55 -25.20
N SER A 199 1.35 12.16 -25.21
CA SER A 199 1.77 10.76 -25.13
C SER A 199 1.50 10.12 -23.76
N ALA A 200 1.16 10.92 -22.74
CA ALA A 200 0.79 10.41 -21.43
C ALA A 200 -0.55 9.67 -21.42
N LYS A 201 -1.45 10.03 -22.35
CA LYS A 201 -2.81 9.49 -22.48
C LYS A 201 -2.84 8.06 -23.01
N ASP A 202 -1.69 7.50 -23.41
CA ASP A 202 -1.55 6.11 -23.85
C ASP A 202 -1.74 5.16 -22.67
N ARG A 203 -3.00 4.94 -22.29
CA ARG A 203 -3.42 3.62 -21.85
C ARG A 203 -3.65 2.78 -23.09
N PRO A 204 -3.15 1.52 -23.15
CA PRO A 204 -3.77 0.51 -24.00
C PRO A 204 -5.15 0.19 -23.40
N PHE A 205 -6.07 1.14 -23.46
CA PHE A 205 -7.48 0.85 -23.30
C PHE A 205 -7.93 0.18 -24.58
N LEU A 206 -8.25 -1.11 -24.47
CA LEU A 206 -9.21 -1.84 -25.31
C LEU A 206 -9.36 -1.24 -26.71
N SER A 207 -8.57 -1.76 -27.65
CA SER A 207 -8.85 -1.64 -29.08
C SER A 207 -10.36 -1.69 -29.32
N ASP A 208 -10.89 -0.67 -29.99
CA ASP A 208 -12.28 -0.62 -30.43
C ASP A 208 -12.69 -1.99 -30.99
N PRO A 209 -13.87 -2.55 -30.62
CA PRO A 209 -14.34 -3.76 -31.28
C PRO A 209 -14.46 -3.47 -32.78
N PRO A 210 -14.03 -4.41 -33.66
CA PRO A 210 -14.09 -4.20 -35.09
C PRO A 210 -15.54 -3.92 -35.48
N SER A 211 -15.76 -2.81 -36.17
CA SER A 211 -17.05 -2.48 -36.77
C SER A 211 -17.37 -3.55 -37.81
N THR A 212 -18.32 -4.43 -37.50
CA THR A 212 -19.01 -5.29 -38.47
C THR A 212 -20.23 -4.59 -39.02
#